data_AF-A0A423P4C2-F1
#
_entry.id   AF-A0A423P4C2-F1
#
_cell.length_a   1.000
_cell.length_b   1.000
_cell.length_c   1.000
_cell.angle_alpha   90.00
_cell.angle_beta   90.00
_cell.angle_gamma   90.00
#
_symmetry.space_group_name_H-M   'P 1'
#
loop_
_entity.id
_entity.type
_entity.pdbx_description
1 polymer ?
#
loop_
_entity_poly.entity_id
_entity_poly.type
_entity_poly.pdbx_seq_one_letter_code
_entity_poly.pdbx_strand_id
1 'polypeptide(L)'
;MPHEGNLLQAAVVFLFAAVLTVPLAKRLQLGAVLGYLFAGVIIGPSVLGLIGNPQSVAHISELGVVLLLFIIGLELSPRRLWVMRKSVFGVGLAQVLLTASVIGVLALSVFGQPLNSAIVLGLGLALSSTAFGLQSLAERKELTSPHGRLAFAILLFQDIAAIPLIALVPMLAGGAQDTSNAEGLNHALQVLGGIAVVVVGGRYLLRPVFRVVAKTGLPEVSTATALLVVIGTAWLMDLVGVSMALGAFLAGLLLADSEYRHELEAQIEPFKGLLLGLFFISVGMGANLSLLLSAPITVLGLTLLLIGLKLPLLFVVGRLAGGLNKVSAIRLGIVLAAGGEFAFVVFKIGRDQGLFEPRLYDLLVLTITLSMAVTPLLLLLCARLVSPKVQPVEVPEKYREIDTDTPRVVIAGMGRMGQIVARILRAQNIKFVALDTSVETIELSRSFGGVPVFYGDPMRPEILNAAKVGEAEYFVIATDDPETNIKTAEVVRKLYPHMKIIARARNRQHVHRLVDVGAEAIRETYYSSLEMSRRTLVGLGLTQAQADARIKRFKHHDEQVLEAQHAIYDDAAKVLQTAQEARAELARLFESDQLEEESRQT
;
A
#
# COMPACT_ATOMS: atom_id res chain seq x y z
N MET A 1 19.29 44.39 -0.95
CA MET A 1 18.51 43.21 -0.53
C MET A 1 18.52 42.18 -1.66
N PRO A 2 19.38 41.14 -1.64
CA PRO A 2 19.36 40.11 -2.68
C PRO A 2 19.14 38.71 -2.06
N HIS A 3 18.00 38.46 -1.41
CA HIS A 3 17.68 37.13 -0.87
C HIS A 3 16.24 36.64 -1.13
N GLU A 4 15.33 37.46 -1.66
CA GLU A 4 13.92 37.06 -1.84
C GLU A 4 13.63 36.29 -3.14
N GLY A 5 14.53 36.34 -4.14
CA GLY A 5 14.36 35.58 -5.39
C GLY A 5 14.55 34.07 -5.26
N ASN A 6 15.12 33.56 -4.16
CA ASN A 6 15.63 32.19 -4.09
C ASN A 6 14.58 31.15 -3.64
N LEU A 7 13.67 31.51 -2.72
CA LEU A 7 12.70 30.54 -2.15
C LEU A 7 11.54 30.25 -3.12
N LEU A 8 10.96 31.30 -3.71
CA LEU A 8 9.87 31.15 -4.67
C LEU A 8 10.34 30.43 -5.93
N GLN A 9 11.52 30.79 -6.44
CA GLN A 9 12.15 30.09 -7.56
C GLN A 9 12.40 28.61 -7.21
N ALA A 10 12.98 28.32 -6.03
CA ALA A 10 13.19 26.94 -5.60
C ALA A 10 11.88 26.16 -5.48
N ALA A 11 10.82 26.75 -4.94
CA ALA A 11 9.51 26.11 -4.84
C ALA A 11 8.89 25.82 -6.22
N VAL A 12 8.96 26.77 -7.16
CA VAL A 12 8.46 26.57 -8.54
C VAL A 12 9.27 25.49 -9.25
N VAL A 13 10.60 25.56 -9.20
CA VAL A 13 11.48 24.55 -9.82
C VAL A 13 11.24 23.16 -9.22
N PHE A 14 11.09 23.10 -7.90
CA PHE A 14 10.77 21.87 -7.16
C PHE A 14 9.45 21.25 -7.63
N LEU A 15 8.36 22.04 -7.61
CA LEU A 15 7.03 21.57 -7.99
C LEU A 15 7.00 21.19 -9.47
N PHE A 16 7.62 21.99 -10.33
CA PHE A 16 7.72 21.71 -11.76
C PHE A 16 8.46 20.39 -12.03
N ALA A 17 9.61 20.18 -11.37
CA ALA A 17 10.36 18.94 -11.50
C ALA A 17 9.54 17.74 -11.03
N ALA A 18 8.87 17.83 -9.87
CA ALA A 18 8.00 16.78 -9.36
C ALA A 18 6.84 16.45 -10.31
N VAL A 19 6.16 17.47 -10.85
CA VAL A 19 5.05 17.32 -11.81
C VAL A 19 5.50 16.62 -13.10
N LEU A 20 6.76 16.75 -13.51
CA LEU A 20 7.29 16.08 -14.70
C LEU A 20 7.85 14.68 -14.41
N THR A 21 8.73 14.54 -13.41
CA THR A 21 9.48 13.30 -13.19
C THR A 21 8.66 12.22 -12.52
N VAL A 22 7.73 12.58 -11.62
CA VAL A 22 6.94 11.60 -10.86
C VAL A 22 5.96 10.83 -11.76
N PRO A 23 5.16 11.49 -12.63
CA PRO A 23 4.31 10.75 -13.58
C PRO A 23 5.12 9.89 -14.55
N LEU A 24 6.29 10.35 -14.98
CA LEU A 24 7.18 9.60 -15.86
C LEU A 24 7.72 8.34 -15.16
N ALA A 25 8.21 8.46 -13.93
CA ALA A 25 8.68 7.33 -13.14
C ALA A 25 7.56 6.31 -12.86
N LYS A 26 6.34 6.81 -12.59
CA LYS A 26 5.15 5.95 -12.43
C LYS A 26 4.79 5.21 -13.71
N ARG A 27 4.87 5.87 -14.88
CA ARG A 27 4.64 5.24 -16.19
C ARG A 27 5.66 4.14 -16.49
N LEU A 28 6.89 4.30 -16.01
CA LEU A 28 7.97 3.30 -16.12
C LEU A 28 7.90 2.18 -15.04
N GLN A 29 6.88 2.18 -14.18
CA GLN A 29 6.70 1.22 -13.07
C GLN A 29 7.81 1.27 -12.00
N LEU A 30 8.52 2.40 -11.91
CA LEU A 30 9.62 2.60 -10.96
C LEU A 30 9.17 3.17 -9.60
N GLY A 31 7.94 3.67 -9.53
CA GLY A 31 7.32 4.25 -8.34
C GLY A 31 7.58 5.75 -8.17
N ALA A 32 6.81 6.41 -7.30
CA ALA A 32 6.88 7.86 -7.14
C ALA A 32 8.18 8.35 -6.50
N VAL A 33 8.71 7.59 -5.54
CA VAL A 33 9.95 7.94 -4.79
C VAL A 33 11.14 8.12 -5.74
N LEU A 34 11.28 7.25 -6.73
CA LEU A 34 12.36 7.36 -7.69
C LEU A 34 12.21 8.60 -8.59
N GLY A 35 10.98 8.98 -8.92
CA GLY A 35 10.69 10.22 -9.64
C GLY A 35 11.14 11.46 -8.87
N TYR A 36 10.88 11.50 -7.55
CA TYR A 36 11.38 12.56 -6.69
C TYR A 36 12.91 12.56 -6.60
N LEU A 37 13.53 11.40 -6.42
CA LEU A 37 15.00 11.30 -6.37
C LEU A 37 15.65 11.81 -7.66
N PHE A 38 15.15 11.41 -8.83
CA PHE A 38 15.63 11.89 -10.13
C PHE A 38 15.40 13.38 -10.32
N ALA A 39 14.25 13.91 -9.89
CA ALA A 39 14.01 15.36 -9.91
C ALA A 39 15.11 16.10 -9.14
N GLY A 40 15.46 15.63 -7.94
CA GLY A 40 16.54 16.19 -7.13
C GLY A 40 17.89 16.18 -7.82
N VAL A 41 18.27 15.07 -8.43
CA VAL A 41 19.53 14.96 -9.18
C VAL A 41 19.55 15.94 -10.35
N ILE A 42 18.45 16.06 -11.10
CA ILE A 42 18.35 16.92 -12.29
C ILE A 42 18.40 18.41 -11.92
N ILE A 43 17.60 18.85 -10.94
CA ILE A 43 17.55 20.27 -10.55
C ILE A 43 18.72 20.70 -9.66
N GLY A 44 19.39 19.72 -9.05
CA GLY A 44 20.49 19.92 -8.13
C GLY A 44 21.77 20.49 -8.77
N PRO A 45 22.75 20.85 -7.94
CA PRO A 45 24.00 21.49 -8.38
C PRO A 45 24.83 20.60 -9.31
N SER A 46 24.66 19.28 -9.21
CA SER A 46 25.39 18.29 -10.01
C SER A 46 24.99 18.24 -11.50
N VAL A 47 23.81 18.76 -11.88
CA VAL A 47 23.31 18.66 -13.27
C VAL A 47 22.92 20.04 -13.83
N LEU A 48 21.74 20.58 -13.49
CA LEU A 48 21.28 21.87 -14.03
C LEU A 48 21.64 23.05 -13.12
N GLY A 49 21.90 22.82 -11.84
CA GLY A 49 22.25 23.89 -10.89
C GLY A 49 21.19 24.97 -10.74
N LEU A 50 19.90 24.63 -10.95
CA LEU A 50 18.80 25.60 -10.92
C LEU A 50 18.52 26.14 -9.50
N ILE A 51 19.01 25.44 -8.47
CA ILE A 51 18.92 25.82 -7.07
C ILE A 51 20.31 26.27 -6.61
N GLY A 52 20.50 27.59 -6.50
CA GLY A 52 21.80 28.20 -6.19
C GLY A 52 22.27 28.06 -4.73
N ASN A 53 21.38 27.67 -3.81
CA ASN A 53 21.76 27.38 -2.42
C ASN A 53 21.11 26.06 -1.91
N PRO A 54 21.81 24.92 -2.04
CA PRO A 54 21.36 23.64 -1.51
C PRO A 54 21.11 23.64 0.01
N GLN A 55 21.78 24.51 0.78
CA GLN A 55 21.64 24.57 2.25
C GLN A 55 20.27 25.11 2.66
N SER A 56 19.72 26.08 1.93
CA SER A 56 18.36 26.59 2.18
C SER A 56 17.30 25.51 1.94
N VAL A 57 17.52 24.62 0.98
CA VAL A 57 16.63 23.47 0.71
C VAL A 57 16.84 22.35 1.72
N ALA A 58 18.04 22.19 2.27
CA ALA A 58 18.31 21.22 3.33
C ALA A 58 17.46 21.50 4.60
N HIS A 59 17.32 22.77 5.00
CA HIS A 59 16.43 23.15 6.11
C HIS A 59 14.95 22.88 5.82
N ILE A 60 14.51 23.08 4.58
CA ILE A 60 13.15 22.74 4.16
C ILE A 60 12.94 21.21 4.16
N SER A 61 13.97 20.43 3.78
CA SER A 61 13.95 18.97 3.86
C SER A 61 13.90 18.45 5.31
N GLU A 62 14.51 19.14 6.27
CA GLU A 62 14.42 18.80 7.70
C GLU A 62 12.97 18.90 8.19
N LEU A 63 12.23 19.92 7.77
CA LEU A 63 10.78 20.05 8.01
C LEU A 63 9.98 18.91 7.39
N GLY A 64 10.37 18.44 6.20
CA GLY A 64 9.80 17.25 5.56
C GLY A 64 9.97 15.98 6.42
N VAL A 65 11.16 15.78 6.99
CA VAL A 65 11.45 14.66 7.90
C VAL A 65 10.65 14.77 9.19
N VAL A 66 10.56 15.97 9.78
CA VAL A 66 9.76 16.24 10.99
C VAL A 66 8.31 15.80 10.79
N LEU A 67 7.67 16.26 9.71
CA LEU A 67 6.28 15.92 9.43
C LEU A 67 6.10 14.44 9.08
N LEU A 68 7.06 13.82 8.39
CA LEU A 68 7.04 12.38 8.13
C LEU A 68 7.07 11.57 9.43
N LEU A 69 7.96 11.92 10.37
CA LEU A 69 8.09 11.23 11.66
C LEU A 69 6.86 11.42 12.53
N PHE A 70 6.19 12.56 12.42
CA PHE A 70 4.89 12.77 13.05
C PHE A 70 3.83 11.82 12.49
N ILE A 71 3.73 11.67 11.16
CA ILE A 71 2.77 10.75 10.54
C ILE A 71 3.06 9.31 10.96
N ILE A 72 4.32 8.90 10.99
CA ILE A 72 4.73 7.59 11.50
C ILE A 72 4.28 7.42 12.97
N GLY A 73 4.47 8.46 13.79
CA GLY A 73 3.95 8.50 15.16
C GLY A 73 2.43 8.33 15.24
N LEU A 74 1.65 8.94 14.33
CA LEU A 74 0.18 8.80 14.28
C LEU A 74 -0.30 7.42 13.81
N GLU A 75 0.46 6.79 12.90
CA GLU A 75 0.22 5.43 12.44
C GLU A 75 0.51 4.39 13.54
N LEU A 76 1.28 4.81 14.55
CA LEU A 76 1.68 4.00 15.69
C LEU A 76 0.69 4.02 16.84
N SER A 77 -0.25 3.08 16.87
CA SER A 77 -1.02 2.84 18.10
C SER A 77 -0.25 1.91 19.05
N PRO A 78 -0.01 2.33 20.32
CA PRO A 78 0.57 1.49 21.36
C PRO A 78 -0.12 0.12 21.50
N ARG A 79 -1.44 0.07 21.31
CA ARG A 79 -2.22 -1.17 21.29
C ARG A 79 -1.82 -2.10 20.14
N ARG A 80 -1.66 -1.58 18.92
CA ARG A 80 -1.27 -2.38 17.75
C ARG A 80 0.18 -2.85 17.86
N LEU A 81 1.07 -2.02 18.39
CA LEU A 81 2.44 -2.41 18.76
C LEU A 81 2.44 -3.62 19.71
N TRP A 82 1.59 -3.61 20.73
CA TRP A 82 1.52 -4.70 21.71
C TRP A 82 1.02 -6.02 21.11
N VAL A 83 0.08 -5.96 20.17
CA VAL A 83 -0.41 -7.13 19.41
C VAL A 83 0.70 -7.69 18.52
N MET A 84 1.49 -6.80 17.90
CA MET A 84 2.57 -7.16 16.98
C MET A 84 3.94 -7.33 17.67
N ARG A 85 4.00 -7.35 19.02
CA ARG A 85 5.26 -7.27 19.78
C ARG A 85 6.30 -8.33 19.41
N LYS A 86 5.88 -9.55 19.06
CA LYS A 86 6.81 -10.61 18.62
C LYS A 86 7.46 -10.26 17.27
N SER A 87 6.69 -9.71 16.34
CA SER A 87 7.21 -9.29 15.03
C SER A 87 8.05 -8.01 15.14
N VAL A 88 7.61 -7.03 15.93
CA VAL A 88 8.31 -5.75 16.09
C VAL A 88 9.58 -5.93 16.94
N PHE A 89 9.45 -6.29 18.21
CA PHE A 89 10.59 -6.38 19.14
C PHE A 89 11.37 -7.70 19.04
N GLY A 90 10.78 -8.76 18.48
CA GLY A 90 11.51 -10.00 18.23
C GLY A 90 12.24 -9.96 16.89
N VAL A 91 11.48 -9.95 15.79
CA VAL A 91 12.06 -10.02 14.44
C VAL A 91 12.78 -8.71 14.07
N GLY A 92 12.21 -7.54 14.38
CA GLY A 92 12.85 -6.25 14.13
C GLY A 92 14.17 -6.09 14.87
N LEU A 93 14.21 -6.41 16.17
CA LEU A 93 15.45 -6.36 16.95
C LEU A 93 16.50 -7.33 16.40
N ALA A 94 16.11 -8.58 16.11
CA ALA A 94 17.00 -9.57 15.53
C ALA A 94 17.56 -9.09 14.18
N GLN A 95 16.73 -8.44 13.35
CA GLN A 95 17.18 -7.87 12.08
C GLN A 95 18.23 -6.77 12.29
N VAL A 96 17.94 -5.78 13.14
CA VAL A 96 18.83 -4.63 13.36
C VAL A 96 20.16 -5.11 13.94
N LEU A 97 20.13 -5.91 15.00
CA LEU A 97 21.36 -6.40 15.66
C LEU A 97 22.20 -7.28 14.72
N LEU A 98 21.57 -8.21 14.00
CA LEU A 98 22.28 -9.08 13.06
C LEU A 98 22.93 -8.26 11.95
N THR A 99 22.17 -7.35 11.34
CA THR A 99 22.66 -6.53 10.22
C THR A 99 23.74 -5.57 10.69
N ALA A 100 23.55 -4.91 11.84
CA ALA A 100 24.52 -3.99 12.41
C ALA A 100 25.82 -4.70 12.81
N SER A 101 25.73 -5.89 13.39
CA SER A 101 26.92 -6.67 13.76
C SER A 101 27.71 -7.07 12.52
N VAL A 102 27.06 -7.59 11.48
CA VAL A 102 27.73 -8.02 10.25
C VAL A 102 28.39 -6.83 9.54
N ILE A 103 27.66 -5.73 9.36
CA ILE A 103 28.20 -4.52 8.69
C ILE A 103 29.29 -3.86 9.55
N GLY A 104 29.12 -3.78 10.86
CA GLY A 104 30.10 -3.21 11.78
C GLY A 104 31.39 -4.01 11.85
N VAL A 105 31.31 -5.33 11.93
CA VAL A 105 32.49 -6.21 11.87
C VAL A 105 33.22 -6.06 10.53
N LEU A 106 32.48 -5.95 9.42
CA LEU A 106 33.08 -5.70 8.11
C LEU A 106 33.76 -4.33 8.05
N ALA A 107 33.14 -3.27 8.58
CA ALA A 107 33.72 -1.94 8.65
C ALA A 107 35.02 -1.90 9.47
N LEU A 108 35.04 -2.62 10.60
CA LEU A 108 36.22 -2.73 11.47
C LEU A 108 37.35 -3.54 10.82
N SER A 109 37.04 -4.76 10.35
CA SER A 109 38.05 -5.73 9.93
C SER A 109 38.54 -5.55 8.49
N VAL A 110 37.68 -5.13 7.57
CA VAL A 110 38.02 -5.02 6.13
C VAL A 110 38.31 -3.57 5.75
N PHE A 111 37.54 -2.61 6.28
CA PHE A 111 37.72 -1.19 5.96
C PHE A 111 38.55 -0.41 6.99
N GLY A 112 39.06 -1.10 8.03
CA GLY A 112 39.96 -0.51 9.04
C GLY A 112 39.36 0.66 9.81
N GLN A 113 38.03 0.75 9.89
CA GLN A 113 37.38 1.85 10.58
C GLN A 113 37.57 1.73 12.10
N PRO A 114 37.77 2.85 12.82
CA PRO A 114 37.79 2.83 14.29
C PRO A 114 36.52 2.18 14.86
N LEU A 115 36.62 1.56 16.03
CA LEU A 115 35.52 0.82 16.66
C LEU A 115 34.22 1.66 16.72
N ASN A 116 34.32 2.92 17.15
CA ASN A 116 33.17 3.80 17.31
C ASN A 116 32.51 4.11 15.95
N SER A 117 33.32 4.43 14.94
CA SER A 117 32.85 4.63 13.56
C SER A 117 32.22 3.36 13.00
N ALA A 118 32.81 2.18 13.24
CA ALA A 118 32.29 0.89 12.79
C ALA A 118 30.93 0.54 13.43
N ILE A 119 30.75 0.83 14.73
CA ILE A 119 29.46 0.67 15.42
C ILE A 119 28.40 1.57 14.78
N VAL A 120 28.72 2.85 14.56
CA VAL A 120 27.77 3.81 13.95
C VAL A 120 27.44 3.42 12.51
N LEU A 121 28.42 2.98 11.72
CA LEU A 121 28.22 2.47 10.35
C LEU A 121 27.30 1.24 10.32
N GLY A 122 27.56 0.28 11.21
CA GLY A 122 26.75 -0.93 11.34
C GLY A 122 25.30 -0.60 11.67
N LEU A 123 25.08 0.16 12.75
CA LEU A 123 23.75 0.54 13.20
C LEU A 123 23.02 1.42 12.16
N GLY A 124 23.70 2.39 11.56
CA GLY A 124 23.12 3.27 10.55
C GLY A 124 22.71 2.54 9.27
N LEU A 125 23.59 1.69 8.71
CA LEU A 125 23.29 0.94 7.48
C LEU A 125 22.32 -0.23 7.70
N ALA A 126 22.17 -0.70 8.94
CA ALA A 126 21.15 -1.69 9.30
C ALA A 126 19.73 -1.16 9.12
N LEU A 127 19.51 0.15 9.33
CA LEU A 127 18.23 0.80 9.12
C LEU A 127 17.89 0.85 7.64
N SER A 128 16.62 0.61 7.34
CA SER A 128 16.07 0.56 5.98
C SER A 128 15.14 1.75 5.79
N SER A 129 14.82 2.10 4.54
CA SER A 129 13.96 3.26 4.32
C SER A 129 12.48 2.93 4.48
N THR A 130 11.85 3.50 5.51
CA THR A 130 10.45 3.24 5.85
C THR A 130 9.54 3.83 4.78
N ALA A 131 9.75 5.11 4.47
CA ALA A 131 8.99 5.81 3.43
C ALA A 131 9.06 5.08 2.09
N PHE A 132 10.26 4.71 1.63
CA PHE A 132 10.43 4.01 0.36
C PHE A 132 9.81 2.60 0.40
N GLY A 133 10.08 1.82 1.46
CA GLY A 133 9.63 0.44 1.57
C GLY A 133 8.10 0.33 1.62
N LEU A 134 7.45 1.14 2.46
CA LEU A 134 5.99 1.15 2.59
C LEU A 134 5.31 1.73 1.36
N GLN A 135 5.85 2.80 0.77
CA GLN A 135 5.30 3.37 -0.47
C GLN A 135 5.37 2.36 -1.62
N SER A 136 6.50 1.66 -1.76
CA SER A 136 6.68 0.62 -2.77
C SER A 136 5.69 -0.54 -2.59
N LEU A 137 5.46 -0.98 -1.35
CA LEU A 137 4.44 -1.98 -1.03
C LEU A 137 3.01 -1.47 -1.29
N ALA A 138 2.72 -0.20 -0.97
CA ALA A 138 1.41 0.42 -1.17
C ALA A 138 1.05 0.51 -2.66
N GLU A 139 1.98 1.01 -3.48
CA GLU A 139 1.83 1.14 -4.92
C GLU A 139 1.59 -0.22 -5.61
N ARG A 140 2.18 -1.29 -5.05
CA ARG A 140 2.01 -2.67 -5.51
C ARG A 140 0.82 -3.41 -4.88
N LYS A 141 0.08 -2.76 -3.96
CA LYS A 141 -1.01 -3.35 -3.17
C LYS A 141 -0.58 -4.56 -2.33
N GLU A 142 0.67 -4.58 -1.88
CA GLU A 142 1.27 -5.67 -1.11
C GLU A 142 1.38 -5.40 0.40
N LEU A 143 0.90 -4.24 0.91
CA LEU A 143 0.96 -3.91 2.34
C LEU A 143 0.35 -4.97 3.25
N THR A 144 -0.74 -5.60 2.81
CA THR A 144 -1.46 -6.62 3.59
C THR A 144 -0.89 -8.03 3.40
N SER A 145 0.09 -8.23 2.52
CA SER A 145 0.72 -9.53 2.29
C SER A 145 1.58 -9.99 3.49
N PRO A 146 1.94 -11.28 3.59
CA PRO A 146 2.82 -11.76 4.66
C PRO A 146 4.15 -11.01 4.75
N HIS A 147 4.83 -10.77 3.61
CA HIS A 147 6.08 -10.00 3.60
C HIS A 147 5.84 -8.52 3.87
N GLY A 148 4.73 -7.94 3.40
CA GLY A 148 4.37 -6.55 3.68
C GLY A 148 4.13 -6.27 5.17
N ARG A 149 3.38 -7.15 5.85
CA ARG A 149 3.14 -7.03 7.30
C ARG A 149 4.42 -7.18 8.12
N LEU A 150 5.31 -8.09 7.72
CA LEU A 150 6.59 -8.26 8.39
C LEU A 150 7.55 -7.09 8.11
N ALA A 151 7.57 -6.59 6.86
CA ALA A 151 8.32 -5.39 6.49
C ALA A 151 7.90 -4.20 7.36
N PHE A 152 6.59 -3.95 7.47
CA PHE A 152 6.04 -2.93 8.35
C PHE A 152 6.50 -3.10 9.81
N ALA A 153 6.48 -4.33 10.34
CA ALA A 153 6.91 -4.58 11.72
C ALA A 153 8.41 -4.31 11.95
N ILE A 154 9.27 -4.69 10.98
CA ILE A 154 10.72 -4.46 11.05
C ILE A 154 11.04 -2.98 10.93
N LEU A 155 10.48 -2.30 9.91
CA LEU A 155 10.63 -0.86 9.70
C LEU A 155 10.18 -0.09 10.94
N LEU A 156 9.08 -0.51 11.54
CA LEU A 156 8.59 0.13 12.74
C LEU A 156 9.56 0.01 13.92
N PHE A 157 10.17 -1.16 14.11
CA PHE A 157 11.22 -1.30 15.12
C PHE A 157 12.43 -0.41 14.80
N GLN A 158 12.82 -0.33 13.53
CA GLN A 158 13.93 0.53 13.08
C GLN A 158 13.67 2.01 13.37
N ASP A 159 12.46 2.49 13.14
CA ASP A 159 12.06 3.87 13.44
C ASP A 159 12.20 4.16 14.94
N ILE A 160 11.76 3.23 15.79
CA ILE A 160 11.92 3.33 17.26
C ILE A 160 13.41 3.27 17.65
N ALA A 161 14.20 2.41 17.00
CA ALA A 161 15.63 2.22 17.30
C ALA A 161 16.52 3.37 16.80
N ALA A 162 16.07 4.13 15.79
CA ALA A 162 16.82 5.27 15.26
C ALA A 162 17.00 6.39 16.30
N ILE A 163 16.03 6.57 17.19
CA ILE A 163 16.06 7.60 18.25
C ILE A 163 17.24 7.40 19.21
N PRO A 164 17.36 6.26 19.93
CA PRO A 164 18.50 6.03 20.81
C PRO A 164 19.82 5.96 20.03
N LEU A 165 19.80 5.53 18.76
CA LEU A 165 20.99 5.57 17.90
C LEU A 165 21.50 7.00 17.68
N ILE A 166 20.63 7.95 17.33
CA ILE A 166 20.99 9.35 17.12
C ILE A 166 21.62 9.94 18.40
N ALA A 167 21.03 9.64 19.56
CA ALA A 167 21.56 10.09 20.86
C ALA A 167 22.92 9.43 21.20
N LEU A 168 23.17 8.22 20.71
CA LEU A 168 24.40 7.47 20.97
C LEU A 168 25.60 8.02 20.17
N VAL A 169 25.40 8.61 18.99
CA VAL A 169 26.51 9.05 18.11
C VAL A 169 27.44 10.06 18.79
N PRO A 170 26.96 11.18 19.39
CA PRO A 170 27.85 12.13 20.06
C PRO A 170 28.62 11.51 21.24
N MET A 171 28.00 10.57 21.96
CA MET A 171 28.65 9.84 23.06
C MET A 171 29.81 8.98 22.56
N LEU A 172 29.65 8.34 21.41
CA LEU A 172 30.69 7.54 20.76
C LEU A 172 31.78 8.40 20.09
N ALA A 173 31.49 9.65 19.75
CA ALA A 173 32.45 10.57 19.14
C ALA A 173 33.49 11.14 20.11
N GLY A 174 33.36 10.86 21.41
CA GLY A 174 34.23 11.45 22.43
C GLY A 174 33.76 12.84 22.89
N GLY A 175 32.57 13.29 22.51
CA GLY A 175 31.92 14.50 23.04
C GLY A 175 31.57 14.43 24.54
N ALA A 176 31.98 13.35 25.22
CA ALA A 176 31.96 13.21 26.67
C ALA A 176 33.29 13.60 27.35
N GLN A 177 34.28 14.11 26.61
CA GLN A 177 35.45 14.76 27.20
C GLN A 177 35.10 16.23 27.50
N ASP A 178 35.09 16.56 28.80
CA ASP A 178 34.92 17.88 29.43
C ASP A 178 33.53 18.32 29.93
N THR A 179 32.49 17.49 29.89
CA THR A 179 31.33 17.74 30.78
C THR A 179 31.58 17.12 32.13
N SER A 180 31.66 17.95 33.17
CA SER A 180 31.62 17.47 34.56
C SER A 180 30.43 16.53 34.76
N ASN A 181 30.52 15.52 35.65
CA ASN A 181 29.40 14.61 35.96
C ASN A 181 28.10 15.37 36.30
N ALA A 182 28.21 16.62 36.78
CA ALA A 182 27.10 17.50 37.08
C ALA A 182 26.42 18.08 35.82
N GLU A 183 27.17 18.44 34.78
CA GLU A 183 26.63 18.97 33.51
C GLU A 183 25.96 17.88 32.68
N GLY A 184 26.54 16.67 32.64
CA GLY A 184 25.90 15.52 31.98
C GLY A 184 24.57 15.13 32.65
N LEU A 185 24.52 15.17 33.99
CA LEU A 185 23.29 14.93 34.75
C LEU A 185 22.25 16.03 34.51
N ASN A 186 22.67 17.30 34.48
CA ASN A 186 21.78 18.43 34.19
C ASN A 186 21.19 18.35 32.78
N HIS A 187 22.00 17.98 31.77
CA HIS A 187 21.50 17.85 30.41
C HIS A 187 20.54 16.67 30.27
N ALA A 188 20.83 15.53 30.91
CA ALA A 188 19.91 14.40 30.96
C ALA A 188 18.59 14.74 31.68
N LEU A 189 18.63 15.50 32.78
CA LEU A 189 17.46 16.01 33.48
C LEU A 189 16.64 16.97 32.62
N GLN A 190 17.30 17.85 31.86
CA GLN A 190 16.63 18.75 30.92
C GLN A 190 15.90 17.95 29.84
N VAL A 191 16.57 16.97 29.20
CA VAL A 191 15.98 16.10 28.19
C VAL A 191 14.77 15.33 28.74
N LEU A 192 14.92 14.69 29.90
CA LEU A 192 13.83 13.98 30.57
C LEU A 192 12.68 14.92 30.94
N GLY A 193 12.99 16.13 31.42
CA GLY A 193 12.01 17.17 31.73
C GLY A 193 11.25 17.63 30.49
N GLY A 194 11.95 17.88 29.37
CA GLY A 194 11.35 18.23 28.09
C GLY A 194 10.40 17.15 27.58
N ILE A 195 10.84 15.89 27.56
CA ILE A 195 10.00 14.75 27.19
C ILE A 195 8.78 14.66 28.12
N ALA A 196 8.97 14.80 29.43
CA ALA A 196 7.87 14.78 30.39
C ALA A 196 6.86 15.90 30.13
N VAL A 197 7.31 17.13 29.84
CA VAL A 197 6.45 18.26 29.48
C VAL A 197 5.65 17.96 28.21
N VAL A 198 6.27 17.40 27.17
CA VAL A 198 5.58 17.03 25.93
C VAL A 198 4.57 15.91 26.17
N VAL A 199 4.92 14.89 26.95
CA VAL A 199 4.01 13.75 27.24
C VAL A 199 2.83 14.19 28.11
N VAL A 200 3.08 14.93 29.18
CA VAL A 200 2.06 15.44 30.09
C VAL A 200 1.19 16.48 29.38
N GLY A 201 1.81 17.47 28.74
CA GLY A 201 1.13 18.49 27.93
C GLY A 201 0.33 17.85 26.79
N GLY A 202 0.90 16.87 26.10
CA GLY A 202 0.21 16.10 25.07
C GLY A 202 -1.07 15.45 25.57
N ARG A 203 -1.01 14.84 26.76
CA ARG A 203 -2.14 14.11 27.35
C ARG A 203 -3.24 15.03 27.91
N TYR A 204 -2.86 16.17 28.49
CA TYR A 204 -3.81 17.06 29.18
C TYR A 204 -4.23 18.29 28.37
N LEU A 205 -3.36 18.84 27.51
CA LEU A 205 -3.61 20.07 26.75
C LEU A 205 -4.20 19.80 25.36
N LEU A 206 -3.77 18.74 24.67
CA LEU A 206 -4.24 18.50 23.28
C LEU A 206 -5.74 18.19 23.23
N ARG A 207 -6.26 17.37 24.15
CA ARG A 207 -7.69 17.04 24.22
C ARG A 207 -8.61 18.27 24.31
N PRO A 208 -8.44 19.21 25.27
CA PRO A 208 -9.29 20.38 25.35
C PRO A 208 -9.09 21.33 24.15
N VAL A 209 -7.86 21.48 23.65
CA VAL A 209 -7.59 22.32 22.46
C VAL A 209 -8.34 21.78 21.24
N PHE A 210 -8.18 20.50 20.91
CA PHE A 210 -8.90 19.89 19.78
C PHE A 210 -10.41 19.91 19.98
N ARG A 211 -10.91 19.76 21.21
CA ARG A 211 -12.35 19.89 21.48
C ARG A 211 -12.88 21.29 21.22
N VAL A 212 -12.12 22.34 21.58
CA VAL A 212 -12.51 23.73 21.30
C VAL A 212 -12.49 23.99 19.80
N VAL A 213 -11.45 23.52 19.11
CA VAL A 213 -11.30 23.69 17.67
C VAL A 213 -12.37 22.92 16.89
N ALA A 214 -12.65 21.67 17.25
CA ALA A 214 -13.67 20.85 16.60
C ALA A 214 -15.08 21.47 16.72
N LYS A 215 -15.37 22.20 17.82
CA LYS A 215 -16.64 22.95 17.98
C LYS A 215 -16.80 24.11 17.00
N THR A 216 -15.71 24.61 16.41
CA THR A 216 -15.78 25.68 15.41
C THR A 216 -16.32 25.18 14.07
N GLY A 217 -16.18 23.88 13.79
CA GLY A 217 -16.60 23.27 12.52
C GLY A 217 -15.78 23.72 11.30
N LEU A 218 -14.68 24.44 11.49
CA LEU A 218 -13.83 24.97 10.43
C LEU A 218 -12.62 24.04 10.20
N PRO A 219 -12.55 23.31 9.06
CA PRO A 219 -11.43 22.41 8.77
C PRO A 219 -10.06 23.10 8.83
N GLU A 220 -9.97 24.36 8.41
CA GLU A 220 -8.73 25.14 8.36
C GLU A 220 -8.12 25.33 9.74
N VAL A 221 -8.95 25.55 10.76
CA VAL A 221 -8.51 25.70 12.16
C VAL A 221 -8.04 24.36 12.72
N SER A 222 -8.71 23.26 12.36
CA SER A 222 -8.25 21.90 12.69
C SER A 222 -6.88 21.60 12.07
N THR A 223 -6.68 21.91 10.77
CA THR A 223 -5.38 21.73 10.09
C THR A 223 -4.28 22.58 10.74
N ALA A 224 -4.56 23.86 11.01
CA ALA A 224 -3.61 24.77 11.64
C ALA A 224 -3.21 24.29 13.04
N THR A 225 -4.17 23.78 13.81
CA THR A 225 -3.92 23.21 15.14
C THR A 225 -3.06 21.95 15.05
N ALA A 226 -3.33 21.07 14.09
CA ALA A 226 -2.52 19.89 13.83
C ALA A 226 -1.06 20.26 13.57
N LEU A 227 -0.83 21.18 12.62
CA LEU A 227 0.52 21.67 12.28
C LEU A 227 1.20 22.37 13.45
N LEU A 228 0.47 23.18 14.22
CA LEU A 228 1.00 23.83 15.43
C LEU A 228 1.49 22.80 16.45
N VAL A 229 0.76 21.70 16.63
CA VAL A 229 1.19 20.64 17.53
C VAL A 229 2.46 19.98 17.01
N VAL A 230 2.53 19.62 15.72
CA VAL A 230 3.73 18.98 15.15
C VAL A 230 4.96 19.88 15.26
N ILE A 231 4.85 21.10 14.76
CA ILE A 231 5.97 22.06 14.70
C ILE A 231 6.30 22.54 16.12
N GLY A 232 5.30 22.77 16.95
CA GLY A 232 5.46 23.21 18.33
C GLY A 232 6.19 22.19 19.20
N THR A 233 5.87 20.90 19.10
CA THR A 233 6.61 19.87 19.85
C THR A 233 8.01 19.63 19.29
N ALA A 234 8.19 19.71 17.98
CA ALA A 234 9.51 19.65 17.35
C ALA A 234 10.41 20.80 17.85
N TRP A 235 9.87 22.02 17.90
CA TRP A 235 10.55 23.20 18.43
C TRP A 235 10.86 23.08 19.93
N LEU A 236 9.91 22.60 20.75
CA LEU A 236 10.15 22.37 22.18
C LEU A 236 11.26 21.35 22.43
N MET A 237 11.39 20.31 21.60
CA MET A 237 12.49 19.36 21.73
C MET A 237 13.83 19.97 21.31
N ASP A 238 13.85 20.77 20.25
CA ASP A 238 15.04 21.48 19.78
C ASP A 238 15.63 22.39 20.88
N LEU A 239 14.76 23.12 21.61
CA LEU A 239 15.17 23.96 22.74
C LEU A 239 15.87 23.20 23.87
N VAL A 240 15.56 21.92 24.04
CA VAL A 240 16.12 21.05 25.09
C VAL A 240 17.34 20.28 24.58
N GLY A 241 17.81 20.59 23.36
CA GLY A 241 18.96 19.94 22.72
C GLY A 241 18.64 18.56 22.16
N VAL A 242 17.36 18.27 21.94
CA VAL A 242 16.86 17.02 21.35
C VAL A 242 16.49 17.27 19.89
N SER A 243 16.69 16.30 18.99
CA SER A 243 16.34 16.47 17.58
C SER A 243 14.85 16.83 17.39
N MET A 244 14.55 17.80 16.52
CA MET A 244 13.20 18.15 16.07
C MET A 244 12.37 16.92 15.64
N ALA A 245 13.03 15.99 14.95
CA ALA A 245 12.53 14.70 14.53
C ALA A 245 11.86 13.89 15.67
N LEU A 246 12.52 13.83 16.84
CA LEU A 246 11.99 13.13 18.01
C LEU A 246 10.74 13.81 18.57
N GLY A 247 10.71 15.15 18.60
CA GLY A 247 9.54 15.90 19.07
C GLY A 247 8.31 15.70 18.20
N ALA A 248 8.51 15.61 16.89
CA ALA A 248 7.44 15.33 15.94
C ALA A 248 6.91 13.90 16.11
N PHE A 249 7.80 12.92 16.23
CA PHE A 249 7.43 11.52 16.49
C PHE A 249 6.64 11.37 17.79
N LEU A 250 7.10 11.99 18.88
CA LEU A 250 6.42 11.95 20.18
C LEU A 250 5.02 12.57 20.11
N ALA A 251 4.86 13.69 19.40
CA ALA A 251 3.53 14.28 19.18
C ALA A 251 2.60 13.33 18.44
N GLY A 252 3.08 12.68 17.38
CA GLY A 252 2.30 11.69 16.63
C GLY A 252 1.88 10.52 17.52
N LEU A 253 2.82 9.96 18.29
CA LEU A 253 2.57 8.83 19.19
C LEU A 253 1.52 9.17 20.28
N LEU A 254 1.59 10.38 20.84
CA LEU A 254 0.64 10.84 21.85
C LEU A 254 -0.77 11.06 21.28
N LEU A 255 -0.85 11.42 19.99
CA LEU A 255 -2.11 11.66 19.29
C LEU A 255 -2.69 10.40 18.64
N ALA A 256 -1.90 9.35 18.45
CA ALA A 256 -2.30 8.10 17.81
C ALA A 256 -3.44 7.37 18.54
N ASP A 257 -3.56 7.50 19.86
CA ASP A 257 -4.66 6.91 20.65
C ASP A 257 -5.80 7.92 20.95
N SER A 258 -5.79 9.10 20.32
CA SER A 258 -6.82 10.14 20.53
C SER A 258 -8.07 9.93 19.67
N GLU A 259 -9.21 10.45 20.13
CA GLU A 259 -10.48 10.47 19.38
C GLU A 259 -10.39 11.29 18.07
N TYR A 260 -9.37 12.14 17.96
CA TYR A 260 -9.11 13.03 16.82
C TYR A 260 -8.09 12.45 15.83
N ARG A 261 -7.57 11.23 16.04
CA ARG A 261 -6.56 10.60 15.17
C ARG A 261 -6.96 10.64 13.70
N HIS A 262 -8.18 10.22 13.37
CA HIS A 262 -8.64 10.15 11.98
C HIS A 262 -8.82 11.53 11.34
N GLU A 263 -9.25 12.51 12.11
CA GLU A 263 -9.35 13.89 11.65
C GLU A 263 -7.95 14.44 11.36
N LEU A 264 -7.01 14.25 12.29
CA LEU A 264 -5.60 14.65 12.13
C LEU A 264 -4.92 13.96 10.94
N GLU A 265 -5.12 12.66 10.79
CA GLU A 265 -4.63 11.85 9.68
C GLU A 265 -5.17 12.41 8.35
N ALA A 266 -6.48 12.66 8.25
CA ALA A 266 -7.10 13.21 7.05
C ALA A 266 -6.62 14.63 6.70
N GLN A 267 -6.35 15.47 7.70
CA GLN A 267 -5.87 16.84 7.48
C GLN A 267 -4.40 16.90 7.02
N ILE A 268 -3.59 15.90 7.40
CA ILE A 268 -2.15 15.87 7.09
C ILE A 268 -1.83 14.99 5.87
N GLU A 269 -2.71 14.04 5.53
CA GLU A 269 -2.56 13.16 4.36
C GLU A 269 -2.24 13.91 3.05
N PRO A 270 -2.86 15.06 2.72
CA PRO A 270 -2.51 15.81 1.51
C PRO A 270 -1.06 16.31 1.49
N PHE A 271 -0.49 16.60 2.67
CA PHE A 271 0.89 17.07 2.80
C PHE A 271 1.89 15.92 2.77
N LYS A 272 1.51 14.73 3.25
CA LYS A 272 2.37 13.53 3.31
C LYS A 272 3.14 13.29 2.02
N GLY A 273 2.44 13.25 0.88
CA GLY A 273 3.05 12.99 -0.43
C GLY A 273 4.01 14.09 -0.88
N LEU A 274 3.68 15.36 -0.62
CA LEU A 274 4.53 16.51 -0.96
C LEU A 274 5.80 16.55 -0.10
N LEU A 275 5.68 16.26 1.19
CA LEU A 275 6.78 16.25 2.15
C LEU A 275 7.75 15.09 1.91
N LEU A 276 7.21 13.91 1.57
CA LEU A 276 8.01 12.78 1.09
C LEU A 276 8.77 13.16 -0.18
N GLY A 277 8.09 13.82 -1.12
CA GLY A 277 8.73 14.31 -2.34
C GLY A 277 9.86 15.30 -2.05
N LEU A 278 9.64 16.18 -1.09
CA LEU A 278 10.61 17.18 -0.66
C LEU A 278 11.88 16.56 -0.09
N PHE A 279 11.71 15.57 0.79
CA PHE A 279 12.81 14.80 1.34
C PHE A 279 13.62 14.10 0.24
N PHE A 280 12.98 13.33 -0.64
CA PHE A 280 13.70 12.56 -1.67
C PHE A 280 14.35 13.44 -2.74
N ILE A 281 13.74 14.58 -3.10
CA ILE A 281 14.38 15.57 -3.98
C ILE A 281 15.62 16.17 -3.30
N SER A 282 15.54 16.50 -2.01
CA SER A 282 16.72 17.01 -1.28
C SER A 282 17.84 15.98 -1.22
N VAL A 283 17.52 14.70 -0.98
CA VAL A 283 18.49 13.59 -1.06
C VAL A 283 19.11 13.49 -2.45
N GLY A 284 18.29 13.54 -3.51
CA GLY A 284 18.78 13.53 -4.89
C GLY A 284 19.70 14.70 -5.21
N MET A 285 19.40 15.89 -4.67
CA MET A 285 20.25 17.08 -4.83
C MET A 285 21.58 16.97 -4.07
N GLY A 286 21.57 16.30 -2.90
CA GLY A 286 22.77 16.02 -2.12
C GLY A 286 23.68 14.94 -2.71
N ALA A 287 23.23 14.23 -3.77
CA ALA A 287 24.04 13.24 -4.44
C ALA A 287 25.20 13.89 -5.21
N ASN A 288 26.42 13.68 -4.71
CA ASN A 288 27.64 14.17 -5.34
C ASN A 288 27.98 13.35 -6.60
N LEU A 289 27.50 13.80 -7.76
CA LEU A 289 27.70 13.09 -9.03
C LEU A 289 29.15 13.16 -9.52
N SER A 290 29.91 14.18 -9.11
CA SER A 290 31.35 14.26 -9.40
C SER A 290 32.13 13.14 -8.70
N LEU A 291 31.71 12.76 -7.48
CA LEU A 291 32.27 11.61 -6.76
C LEU A 291 31.90 10.29 -7.44
N LEU A 292 30.66 10.16 -7.96
CA LEU A 292 30.25 9.00 -8.75
C LEU A 292 31.12 8.82 -10.00
N LEU A 293 31.42 9.92 -10.71
CA LEU A 293 32.21 9.89 -11.94
C LEU A 293 33.71 9.68 -11.69
N SER A 294 34.24 10.20 -10.58
CA SER A 294 35.65 10.04 -10.23
C SER A 294 35.98 8.70 -9.57
N ALA A 295 35.04 8.10 -8.85
CA ALA A 295 35.22 6.81 -8.18
C ALA A 295 34.05 5.81 -8.42
N PRO A 296 33.68 5.53 -9.69
CA PRO A 296 32.48 4.75 -10.01
C PRO A 296 32.56 3.32 -9.47
N ILE A 297 33.75 2.70 -9.52
CA ILE A 297 33.98 1.34 -9.03
C ILE A 297 33.75 1.27 -7.51
N THR A 298 34.27 2.24 -6.76
CA THR A 298 34.10 2.28 -5.31
C THR A 298 32.64 2.47 -4.94
N VAL A 299 31.96 3.43 -5.56
CA VAL A 299 30.56 3.75 -5.23
C VAL A 299 29.61 2.61 -5.61
N LEU A 300 29.74 2.06 -6.81
CA LEU A 300 28.94 0.92 -7.26
C LEU A 300 29.28 -0.33 -6.43
N GLY A 301 30.56 -0.55 -6.13
CA GLY A 301 31.02 -1.65 -5.29
C GLY A 301 30.41 -1.59 -3.89
N LEU A 302 30.43 -0.42 -3.23
CA LEU A 302 29.80 -0.22 -1.92
C LEU A 302 28.28 -0.37 -1.97
N THR A 303 27.63 0.08 -3.04
CA THR A 303 26.18 -0.07 -3.23
C THR A 303 25.78 -1.54 -3.38
N LEU A 304 26.49 -2.27 -4.25
CA LEU A 304 26.29 -3.71 -4.43
C LEU A 304 26.64 -4.49 -3.17
N LEU A 305 27.68 -4.07 -2.42
CA LEU A 305 28.04 -4.67 -1.14
C LEU A 305 26.93 -4.48 -0.10
N LEU A 306 26.40 -3.27 0.03
CA LEU A 306 25.30 -2.98 0.97
C LEU A 306 24.08 -3.85 0.67
N ILE A 307 23.63 -3.87 -0.60
CA ILE A 307 22.49 -4.68 -1.03
C ILE A 307 22.80 -6.18 -0.87
N GLY A 308 23.99 -6.60 -1.30
CA GLY A 308 24.45 -7.99 -1.25
C GLY A 308 24.62 -8.54 0.15
N LEU A 309 24.88 -7.69 1.14
CA LEU A 309 24.87 -8.04 2.56
C LEU A 309 23.45 -8.07 3.13
N LYS A 310 22.64 -7.03 2.88
CA LYS A 310 21.31 -6.93 3.50
C LYS A 310 20.34 -8.00 2.96
N LEU A 311 20.38 -8.31 1.65
CA LEU A 311 19.50 -9.31 1.04
C LEU A 311 19.54 -10.70 1.73
N PRO A 312 20.69 -11.37 1.88
CA PRO A 312 20.74 -12.67 2.53
C PRO A 312 20.38 -12.60 4.02
N LEU A 313 20.79 -11.54 4.72
CA LEU A 313 20.45 -11.36 6.14
C LEU A 313 18.94 -11.22 6.34
N LEU A 314 18.30 -10.36 5.54
CA LEU A 314 16.85 -10.17 5.57
C LEU A 314 16.09 -11.41 5.11
N PHE A 315 16.64 -12.17 4.15
CA PHE A 315 16.07 -13.46 3.76
C PHE A 315 16.10 -14.45 4.93
N VAL A 316 17.24 -14.58 5.62
CA VAL A 316 17.40 -15.48 6.78
C VAL A 316 16.45 -15.07 7.91
N VAL A 317 16.39 -13.77 8.24
CA VAL A 317 15.47 -13.24 9.25
C VAL A 317 14.01 -13.51 8.85
N GLY A 318 13.63 -13.22 7.60
CA GLY A 318 12.29 -13.46 7.10
C GLY A 318 11.89 -14.93 7.11
N ARG A 319 12.82 -15.84 6.82
CA ARG A 319 12.60 -17.31 6.83
C ARG A 319 12.49 -17.87 8.23
N LEU A 320 13.49 -17.58 9.09
CA LEU A 320 13.66 -18.24 10.38
C LEU A 320 12.84 -17.57 11.47
N ALA A 321 12.91 -16.25 11.59
CA ALA A 321 12.22 -15.49 12.63
C ALA A 321 10.82 -15.03 12.15
N GLY A 322 10.67 -14.77 10.85
CA GLY A 322 9.44 -14.27 10.24
C GLY A 322 8.45 -15.33 9.72
N GLY A 323 8.86 -16.59 9.59
CA GLY A 323 8.01 -17.68 9.09
C GLY A 323 7.57 -17.55 7.62
N LEU A 324 8.23 -16.69 6.83
CA LEU A 324 7.85 -16.45 5.43
C LEU A 324 8.26 -17.63 4.53
N ASN A 325 7.52 -17.88 3.44
CA ASN A 325 7.98 -18.78 2.39
C ASN A 325 9.17 -18.17 1.60
N LYS A 326 9.87 -18.97 0.77
CA LYS A 326 11.07 -18.51 0.04
C LYS A 326 10.82 -17.24 -0.78
N VAL A 327 9.70 -17.19 -1.51
CA VAL A 327 9.33 -16.04 -2.36
C VAL A 327 9.07 -14.80 -1.52
N SER A 328 8.29 -14.91 -0.45
CA SER A 328 7.96 -13.80 0.44
C SER A 328 9.20 -13.30 1.18
N ALA A 329 10.13 -14.18 1.55
CA ALA A 329 11.40 -13.80 2.17
C ALA A 329 12.32 -13.04 1.19
N ILE A 330 12.37 -13.44 -0.08
CA ILE A 330 13.09 -12.67 -1.12
C ILE A 330 12.45 -11.30 -1.31
N ARG A 331 11.11 -11.22 -1.41
CA ARG A 331 10.40 -9.94 -1.54
C ARG A 331 10.64 -9.03 -0.34
N LEU A 332 10.60 -9.57 0.89
CA LEU A 332 10.97 -8.84 2.10
C LEU A 332 12.39 -8.27 2.00
N GLY A 333 13.35 -9.12 1.63
CA GLY A 333 14.75 -8.73 1.47
C GLY A 333 14.92 -7.57 0.51
N ILE A 334 14.31 -7.64 -0.68
CA ILE A 334 14.42 -6.59 -1.68
C ILE A 334 13.79 -5.28 -1.19
N VAL A 335 12.59 -5.33 -0.60
CA VAL A 335 11.91 -4.13 -0.11
C VAL A 335 12.72 -3.40 0.96
N LEU A 336 13.45 -4.13 1.81
CA LEU A 336 14.22 -3.58 2.94
C LEU A 336 15.73 -3.44 2.65
N ALA A 337 16.20 -3.78 1.45
CA ALA A 337 17.64 -3.79 1.15
C ALA A 337 18.24 -2.37 1.07
N ALA A 338 17.44 -1.35 0.75
CA ALA A 338 17.91 0.03 0.67
C ALA A 338 18.35 0.56 2.05
N GLY A 339 19.31 1.49 2.06
CA GLY A 339 19.61 2.29 3.25
C GLY A 339 18.44 3.21 3.62
N GLY A 340 18.31 3.51 4.92
CA GLY A 340 17.22 4.34 5.46
C GLY A 340 17.52 5.84 5.54
N GLU A 341 16.47 6.64 5.64
CA GLU A 341 16.52 8.09 5.86
C GLU A 341 17.30 8.48 7.11
N PHE A 342 17.18 7.69 8.18
CA PHE A 342 17.91 7.91 9.44
C PHE A 342 19.41 7.74 9.28
N ALA A 343 19.89 6.95 8.32
CA ALA A 343 21.31 6.81 8.08
C ALA A 343 21.94 8.14 7.64
N PHE A 344 21.22 8.98 6.87
CA PHE A 344 21.70 10.32 6.52
C PHE A 344 21.88 11.21 7.75
N VAL A 345 20.92 11.16 8.69
CA VAL A 345 20.97 11.94 9.93
C VAL A 345 22.11 11.46 10.82
N VAL A 346 22.19 10.14 11.05
CA VAL A 346 23.23 9.49 11.87
C VAL A 346 24.63 9.77 11.32
N PHE A 347 24.82 9.69 10.00
CA PHE A 347 26.12 9.95 9.38
C PHE A 347 26.48 11.42 9.30
N LYS A 348 25.48 12.32 9.17
CA LYS A 348 25.71 13.77 9.27
C LYS A 348 26.22 14.12 10.68
N ILE A 349 25.53 13.64 11.72
CA ILE A 349 25.97 13.84 13.11
C ILE A 349 27.35 13.23 13.33
N GLY A 350 27.62 12.02 12.82
CA GLY A 350 28.93 11.41 12.93
C GLY A 350 30.04 12.25 12.25
N ARG A 351 29.76 12.83 11.08
CA ARG A 351 30.69 13.76 10.41
C ARG A 351 30.90 15.03 11.25
N ASP A 352 29.82 15.65 11.71
CA ASP A 352 29.86 16.91 12.47
C ASP A 352 30.61 16.74 13.81
N GLN A 353 30.55 15.54 14.40
CA GLN A 353 31.28 15.16 15.61
C GLN A 353 32.67 14.57 15.34
N GLY A 354 33.14 14.56 14.09
CA GLY A 354 34.48 14.09 13.73
C GLY A 354 34.68 12.57 13.70
N LEU A 355 33.63 11.75 13.84
CA LEU A 355 33.70 10.29 13.68
C LEU A 355 33.95 9.85 12.23
N PHE A 356 33.57 10.67 11.26
CA PHE A 356 33.69 10.37 9.84
C PHE A 356 34.43 11.47 9.10
N GLU A 357 35.38 11.07 8.26
CA GLU A 357 35.98 11.97 7.28
C GLU A 357 34.92 12.46 6.28
N PRO A 358 35.00 13.71 5.79
CA PRO A 358 34.06 14.26 4.81
C PRO A 358 33.86 13.36 3.58
N ARG A 359 34.94 12.73 3.10
CA ARG A 359 34.91 11.82 1.95
C ARG A 359 34.10 10.55 2.23
N LEU A 360 34.24 9.97 3.43
CA LEU A 360 33.48 8.78 3.82
C LEU A 360 31.99 9.11 3.93
N TYR A 361 31.65 10.26 4.52
CA TYR A 361 30.26 10.74 4.57
C TYR A 361 29.65 10.86 3.17
N ASP A 362 30.35 11.53 2.23
CA ASP A 362 29.85 11.70 0.86
C ASP A 362 29.67 10.35 0.14
N LEU A 363 30.58 9.39 0.36
CA LEU A 363 30.46 8.02 -0.16
C LEU A 363 29.22 7.31 0.40
N LEU A 364 28.99 7.40 1.71
CA LEU A 364 27.83 6.76 2.36
C LEU A 364 26.51 7.35 1.86
N VAL A 365 26.42 8.68 1.76
CA VAL A 365 25.24 9.38 1.24
C VAL A 365 24.93 8.90 -0.18
N LEU A 366 25.95 8.81 -1.04
CA LEU A 366 25.81 8.38 -2.42
C LEU A 366 25.46 6.89 -2.53
N THR A 367 26.07 6.03 -1.71
CA THR A 367 25.77 4.59 -1.62
C THR A 367 24.33 4.34 -1.18
N ILE A 368 23.84 5.05 -0.14
CA ILE A 368 22.45 4.95 0.30
C ILE A 368 21.51 5.41 -0.82
N THR A 369 21.80 6.57 -1.42
CA THR A 369 20.99 7.14 -2.50
C THR A 369 20.87 6.19 -3.70
N LEU A 370 21.99 5.60 -4.14
CA LEU A 370 21.99 4.61 -5.22
C LEU A 370 21.29 3.31 -4.82
N SER A 371 21.39 2.88 -3.56
CA SER A 371 20.65 1.71 -3.08
C SER A 371 19.12 1.89 -3.18
N MET A 372 18.63 3.10 -2.89
CA MET A 372 17.22 3.48 -3.09
C MET A 372 16.87 3.46 -4.59
N ALA A 373 17.79 3.90 -5.46
CA ALA A 373 17.58 3.90 -6.91
C ALA A 373 17.55 2.50 -7.54
N VAL A 374 18.36 1.58 -7.01
CA VAL A 374 18.47 0.20 -7.51
C VAL A 374 17.31 -0.68 -7.04
N THR A 375 16.75 -0.43 -5.86
CA THR A 375 15.70 -1.29 -5.28
C THR A 375 14.45 -1.47 -6.14
N PRO A 376 13.84 -0.42 -6.77
CA PRO A 376 12.71 -0.60 -7.68
C PRO A 376 13.04 -1.49 -8.88
N LEU A 377 14.27 -1.42 -9.40
CA LEU A 377 14.74 -2.26 -10.49
C LEU A 377 14.83 -3.73 -10.06
N LEU A 378 15.33 -3.98 -8.84
CA LEU A 378 15.34 -5.32 -8.25
C LEU A 378 13.93 -5.86 -8.02
N LEU A 379 12.97 -5.02 -7.62
CA LEU A 379 11.56 -5.42 -7.48
C LEU A 379 10.93 -5.78 -8.84
N LEU A 380 11.21 -4.99 -9.89
CA LEU A 380 10.76 -5.31 -11.25
C LEU A 380 11.38 -6.61 -11.76
N LEU A 381 12.68 -6.80 -11.53
CA LEU A 381 13.38 -8.03 -11.89
C LEU A 381 12.80 -9.23 -11.13
N CYS A 382 12.60 -9.10 -9.82
CA CYS A 382 11.99 -10.13 -8.99
C CYS A 382 10.55 -10.44 -9.44
N ALA A 383 9.75 -9.45 -9.80
CA ALA A 383 8.41 -9.69 -10.34
C ALA A 383 8.46 -10.51 -11.65
N ARG A 384 9.45 -10.27 -12.52
CA ARG A 384 9.63 -11.05 -13.76
C ARG A 384 10.14 -12.47 -13.49
N LEU A 385 11.11 -12.64 -12.59
CA LEU A 385 11.75 -13.93 -12.30
C LEU A 385 10.91 -14.82 -11.37
N VAL A 386 10.17 -14.21 -10.45
CA VAL A 386 9.38 -14.85 -9.38
C VAL A 386 7.89 -14.63 -9.62
N SER A 387 7.50 -14.33 -10.87
CA SER A 387 6.11 -14.45 -11.30
C SER A 387 5.62 -15.83 -10.86
N PRO A 388 4.50 -15.93 -10.13
CA PRO A 388 3.99 -17.23 -9.76
C PRO A 388 3.71 -17.98 -11.06
N LYS A 389 4.54 -18.98 -11.38
CA LYS A 389 4.02 -20.12 -12.13
C LYS A 389 2.79 -20.52 -11.34
N VAL A 390 1.62 -20.47 -11.98
CA VAL A 390 0.41 -21.11 -11.47
C VAL A 390 0.85 -22.54 -11.19
N GLN A 391 1.19 -22.82 -9.93
CA GLN A 391 1.58 -24.17 -9.55
C GLN A 391 0.31 -24.97 -9.78
N PRO A 392 0.35 -26.00 -10.64
CA PRO A 392 -0.70 -26.99 -10.62
C PRO A 392 -0.69 -27.47 -9.17
N VAL A 393 -1.76 -27.18 -8.43
CA VAL A 393 -1.99 -27.91 -7.18
C VAL A 393 -1.97 -29.37 -7.61
N GLU A 394 -1.05 -30.16 -7.05
CA GLU A 394 -1.02 -31.59 -7.29
C GLU A 394 -2.36 -32.13 -6.82
N VAL A 395 -3.24 -32.37 -7.80
CA VAL A 395 -4.54 -32.98 -7.61
C VAL A 395 -4.28 -34.40 -7.14
N PRO A 396 -4.58 -34.76 -5.88
CA PRO A 396 -4.36 -36.13 -5.40
C PRO A 396 -5.08 -37.13 -6.32
N GLU A 397 -4.52 -38.32 -6.57
CA GLU A 397 -5.05 -39.25 -7.60
C GLU A 397 -6.54 -39.57 -7.43
N LYS A 398 -7.04 -39.59 -6.17
CA LYS A 398 -8.47 -39.73 -5.83
C LYS A 398 -9.40 -38.64 -6.40
N TYR A 399 -8.84 -37.59 -7.01
CA TYR A 399 -9.58 -36.49 -7.66
C TYR A 399 -9.35 -36.44 -9.18
N ARG A 400 -8.59 -37.39 -9.76
CA ARG A 400 -8.34 -37.51 -11.22
C ARG A 400 -9.28 -38.50 -11.90
N GLU A 401 -9.66 -39.57 -11.22
CA GLU A 401 -10.60 -40.56 -11.75
C GLU A 401 -12.02 -40.31 -11.25
N ILE A 402 -12.98 -40.48 -12.16
CA ILE A 402 -14.38 -40.17 -11.90
C ILE A 402 -15.25 -41.23 -12.55
N ASP A 403 -16.03 -41.93 -11.73
CA ASP A 403 -17.22 -42.66 -12.15
C ASP A 403 -18.44 -41.77 -11.88
N THR A 404 -18.78 -40.91 -12.85
CA THR A 404 -20.01 -40.10 -12.79
C THR A 404 -20.80 -40.22 -14.09
N ASP A 405 -22.12 -40.33 -13.91
CA ASP A 405 -23.11 -40.11 -14.96
C ASP A 405 -22.89 -38.78 -15.70
N THR A 406 -23.44 -38.69 -16.91
CA THR A 406 -23.35 -37.51 -17.77
C THR A 406 -24.09 -36.32 -17.13
N PRO A 407 -23.41 -35.17 -16.89
CA PRO A 407 -24.04 -34.03 -16.23
C PRO A 407 -24.96 -33.28 -17.20
N ARG A 408 -26.12 -32.81 -16.71
CA ARG A 408 -26.96 -31.88 -17.48
C ARG A 408 -26.50 -30.43 -17.36
N VAL A 409 -25.86 -30.09 -16.24
CA VAL A 409 -25.35 -28.74 -15.94
C VAL A 409 -23.92 -28.82 -15.43
N VAL A 410 -23.06 -27.90 -15.87
CA VAL A 410 -21.73 -27.70 -15.29
C VAL A 410 -21.66 -26.33 -14.65
N ILE A 411 -21.12 -26.24 -13.43
CA ILE A 411 -20.96 -24.99 -12.68
C ILE A 411 -19.47 -24.70 -12.51
N ALA A 412 -18.96 -23.61 -13.07
CA ALA A 412 -17.61 -23.11 -12.81
C ALA A 412 -17.62 -22.07 -11.69
N GLY A 413 -17.07 -22.42 -10.53
CA GLY A 413 -17.00 -21.59 -9.33
C GLY A 413 -18.09 -21.92 -8.31
N MET A 414 -17.71 -22.57 -7.22
CA MET A 414 -18.50 -22.93 -6.04
C MET A 414 -18.37 -21.89 -4.91
N GLY A 415 -18.23 -20.61 -5.28
CA GLY A 415 -18.37 -19.50 -4.34
C GLY A 415 -19.83 -19.25 -3.92
N ARG A 416 -20.10 -18.06 -3.36
CA ARG A 416 -21.44 -17.69 -2.84
C ARG A 416 -22.57 -17.89 -3.85
N MET A 417 -22.37 -17.49 -5.10
CA MET A 417 -23.40 -17.61 -6.15
C MET A 417 -23.54 -19.05 -6.65
N GLY A 418 -22.43 -19.72 -6.96
CA GLY A 418 -22.44 -21.11 -7.44
C GLY A 418 -23.05 -22.09 -6.43
N GLN A 419 -22.80 -21.89 -5.13
CA GLN A 419 -23.43 -22.70 -4.07
C GLN A 419 -24.95 -22.57 -4.05
N ILE A 420 -25.50 -21.38 -4.30
CA ILE A 420 -26.96 -21.18 -4.36
C ILE A 420 -27.54 -21.91 -5.58
N VAL A 421 -26.90 -21.78 -6.75
CA VAL A 421 -27.31 -22.49 -7.97
C VAL A 421 -27.27 -24.00 -7.75
N ALA A 422 -26.16 -24.53 -7.25
CA ALA A 422 -25.97 -25.94 -6.93
C ALA A 422 -27.02 -26.47 -5.96
N ARG A 423 -27.35 -25.70 -4.91
CA ARG A 423 -28.38 -26.07 -3.92
C ARG A 423 -29.77 -26.19 -4.55
N ILE A 424 -30.13 -25.28 -5.46
CA ILE A 424 -31.41 -25.33 -6.18
C ILE A 424 -31.45 -26.54 -7.12
N LEU A 425 -30.40 -26.76 -7.92
CA LEU A 425 -30.33 -27.90 -8.84
C LEU A 425 -30.44 -29.23 -8.10
N ARG A 426 -29.75 -29.35 -6.97
CA ARG A 426 -29.83 -30.54 -6.10
C ARG A 426 -31.24 -30.76 -5.56
N ALA A 427 -31.91 -29.71 -5.07
CA ALA A 427 -33.27 -29.81 -4.56
C ALA A 427 -34.27 -30.26 -5.64
N GLN A 428 -33.95 -30.03 -6.91
CA GLN A 428 -34.75 -30.46 -8.08
C GLN A 428 -34.27 -31.80 -8.68
N ASN A 429 -33.31 -32.50 -8.05
CA ASN A 429 -32.70 -33.73 -8.56
C ASN A 429 -32.10 -33.58 -9.99
N ILE A 430 -31.63 -32.39 -10.35
CA ILE A 430 -30.93 -32.15 -11.61
C ILE A 430 -29.46 -32.52 -11.44
N LYS A 431 -28.96 -33.45 -12.25
CA LYS A 431 -27.56 -33.88 -12.23
C LYS A 431 -26.66 -32.74 -12.73
N PHE A 432 -25.73 -32.32 -11.90
CA PHE A 432 -24.73 -31.31 -12.24
C PHE A 432 -23.34 -31.70 -11.75
N VAL A 433 -22.35 -31.09 -12.38
CA VAL A 433 -20.94 -31.17 -12.00
C VAL A 433 -20.45 -29.76 -11.68
N ALA A 434 -19.60 -29.62 -10.66
CA ALA A 434 -19.01 -28.34 -10.32
C ALA A 434 -17.49 -28.35 -10.49
N LEU A 435 -16.91 -27.26 -10.97
CA LEU A 435 -15.48 -27.01 -11.13
C LEU A 435 -15.09 -25.88 -10.19
N ASP A 436 -14.07 -26.06 -9.36
CA ASP A 436 -13.51 -24.99 -8.53
C ASP A 436 -11.99 -25.09 -8.43
N THR A 437 -11.32 -23.97 -8.22
CA THR A 437 -9.86 -23.87 -8.04
C THR A 437 -9.45 -23.78 -6.56
N SER A 438 -10.40 -23.72 -5.63
CA SER A 438 -10.19 -23.65 -4.19
C SER A 438 -10.42 -25.01 -3.53
N VAL A 439 -9.34 -25.61 -3.01
CA VAL A 439 -9.41 -26.89 -2.27
C VAL A 439 -10.32 -26.78 -1.04
N GLU A 440 -10.24 -25.67 -0.30
CA GLU A 440 -11.08 -25.39 0.88
C GLU A 440 -12.58 -25.38 0.53
N THR A 441 -12.93 -24.78 -0.61
CA THR A 441 -14.32 -24.72 -1.10
C THR A 441 -14.84 -26.11 -1.51
N ILE A 442 -13.97 -26.95 -2.08
CA ILE A 442 -14.29 -28.33 -2.46
C ILE A 442 -14.51 -29.20 -1.23
N GLU A 443 -13.64 -29.12 -0.23
CA GLU A 443 -13.76 -29.87 1.03
C GLU A 443 -15.06 -29.52 1.77
N LEU A 444 -15.35 -28.21 1.88
CA LEU A 444 -16.59 -27.73 2.45
C LEU A 444 -17.81 -28.26 1.66
N SER A 445 -17.80 -28.15 0.33
CA SER A 445 -18.94 -28.57 -0.51
C SER A 445 -19.19 -30.08 -0.48
N ARG A 446 -18.14 -30.91 -0.36
CA ARG A 446 -18.28 -32.38 -0.23
C ARG A 446 -18.83 -32.79 1.13
N SER A 447 -18.49 -32.05 2.20
CA SER A 447 -18.98 -32.33 3.56
C SER A 447 -20.51 -32.24 3.68
N PHE A 448 -21.16 -31.48 2.79
CA PHE A 448 -22.61 -31.29 2.79
C PHE A 448 -23.40 -32.25 1.88
N GLY A 449 -22.81 -33.38 1.47
CA GLY A 449 -23.55 -34.51 0.88
C GLY A 449 -23.23 -34.82 -0.57
N GLY A 450 -21.95 -35.06 -0.87
CA GLY A 450 -21.53 -35.82 -2.06
C GLY A 450 -21.68 -35.10 -3.40
N VAL A 451 -21.67 -33.76 -3.43
CA VAL A 451 -21.64 -33.02 -4.71
C VAL A 451 -20.37 -33.41 -5.48
N PRO A 452 -20.47 -33.81 -6.76
CA PRO A 452 -19.30 -34.06 -7.60
C PRO A 452 -18.65 -32.72 -7.97
N VAL A 453 -17.87 -32.19 -7.03
CA VAL A 453 -17.02 -31.01 -7.21
C VAL A 453 -15.62 -31.48 -7.58
N PHE A 454 -15.15 -31.02 -8.74
CA PHE A 454 -13.83 -31.26 -9.28
C PHE A 454 -12.93 -30.06 -9.05
N TYR A 455 -11.69 -30.37 -8.68
CA TYR A 455 -10.65 -29.37 -8.69
C TYR A 455 -10.20 -29.16 -10.14
N GLY A 456 -10.32 -27.95 -10.66
CA GLY A 456 -9.86 -27.68 -12.01
C GLY A 456 -10.15 -26.26 -12.47
N ASP A 457 -9.19 -25.71 -13.20
CA ASP A 457 -9.34 -24.43 -13.88
C ASP A 457 -10.24 -24.62 -15.12
N PRO A 458 -11.40 -23.96 -15.18
CA PRO A 458 -12.36 -24.10 -16.28
C PRO A 458 -11.82 -23.52 -17.60
N MET A 459 -10.66 -22.85 -17.61
CA MET A 459 -9.99 -22.42 -18.85
C MET A 459 -9.19 -23.54 -19.51
N ARG A 460 -8.98 -24.70 -18.86
CA ARG A 460 -8.21 -25.81 -19.41
C ARG A 460 -9.13 -26.82 -20.13
N PRO A 461 -8.96 -27.03 -21.44
CA PRO A 461 -9.80 -27.98 -22.21
C PRO A 461 -9.77 -29.41 -21.65
N GLU A 462 -8.63 -29.85 -21.11
CA GLU A 462 -8.45 -31.17 -20.48
C GLU A 462 -9.40 -31.37 -19.29
N ILE A 463 -9.59 -30.33 -18.47
CA ILE A 463 -10.49 -30.34 -17.32
C ILE A 463 -11.95 -30.36 -17.79
N LEU A 464 -12.29 -29.58 -18.83
CA LEU A 464 -13.64 -29.56 -19.39
C LEU A 464 -14.03 -30.93 -19.97
N ASN A 465 -13.10 -31.60 -20.65
CA ASN A 465 -13.31 -32.96 -21.15
C ASN A 465 -13.46 -33.98 -20.01
N ALA A 466 -12.59 -33.92 -18.99
CA ALA A 466 -12.69 -34.81 -17.82
C ALA A 466 -14.02 -34.64 -17.08
N ALA A 467 -14.55 -33.42 -17.04
CA ALA A 467 -15.85 -33.09 -16.45
C ALA A 467 -17.05 -33.38 -17.37
N LYS A 468 -16.83 -34.03 -18.53
CA LYS A 468 -17.85 -34.35 -19.54
C LYS A 468 -18.68 -33.13 -19.97
N VAL A 469 -18.06 -31.95 -20.04
CA VAL A 469 -18.76 -30.69 -20.37
C VAL A 469 -19.45 -30.75 -21.72
N GLY A 470 -18.89 -31.46 -22.70
CA GLY A 470 -19.49 -31.59 -24.03
C GLY A 470 -20.87 -32.23 -24.05
N GLU A 471 -21.23 -32.99 -23.01
CA GLU A 471 -22.52 -33.68 -22.89
C GLU A 471 -23.56 -32.87 -22.10
N ALA A 472 -23.16 -31.75 -21.50
CA ALA A 472 -24.06 -30.89 -20.73
C ALA A 472 -24.91 -29.97 -21.63
N GLU A 473 -26.07 -29.57 -21.09
CA GLU A 473 -26.97 -28.62 -21.75
C GLU A 473 -26.66 -27.17 -21.36
N TYR A 474 -26.19 -26.97 -20.12
CA TYR A 474 -25.88 -25.65 -19.56
C TYR A 474 -24.50 -25.60 -18.91
N PHE A 475 -23.83 -24.47 -19.09
CA PHE A 475 -22.59 -24.10 -18.41
C PHE A 475 -22.79 -22.80 -17.63
N VAL A 476 -22.79 -22.90 -16.30
CA VAL A 476 -22.96 -21.77 -15.39
C VAL A 476 -21.60 -21.28 -14.94
N ILE A 477 -21.25 -20.04 -15.25
CA ILE A 477 -19.99 -19.41 -14.85
C ILE A 477 -20.26 -18.48 -13.66
N ALA A 478 -19.78 -18.86 -12.48
CA ALA A 478 -20.03 -18.18 -11.21
C ALA A 478 -18.76 -17.74 -10.48
N THR A 479 -17.58 -17.76 -11.14
CA THR A 479 -16.32 -17.34 -10.53
C THR A 479 -16.31 -15.83 -10.20
N ASP A 480 -15.47 -15.42 -9.24
CA ASP A 480 -15.40 -14.04 -8.75
C ASP A 480 -14.68 -13.07 -9.71
N ASP A 481 -13.78 -13.58 -10.56
CA ASP A 481 -12.96 -12.75 -11.44
C ASP A 481 -13.63 -12.49 -12.81
N PRO A 482 -13.88 -11.23 -13.20
CA PRO A 482 -14.55 -10.91 -14.46
C PRO A 482 -13.82 -11.40 -15.71
N GLU A 483 -12.49 -11.29 -15.76
CA GLU A 483 -11.72 -11.71 -16.93
C GLU A 483 -11.72 -13.23 -17.09
N THR A 484 -11.67 -13.95 -15.97
CA THR A 484 -11.84 -15.41 -15.94
C THR A 484 -13.20 -15.80 -16.51
N ASN A 485 -14.28 -15.11 -16.13
CA ASN A 485 -15.62 -15.44 -16.63
C ASN A 485 -15.72 -15.27 -18.15
N ILE A 486 -15.17 -14.18 -18.71
CA ILE A 486 -15.17 -13.92 -20.16
C ILE A 486 -14.34 -14.98 -20.88
N LYS A 487 -13.11 -15.25 -20.44
CA LYS A 487 -12.23 -16.24 -21.08
C LYS A 487 -12.81 -17.66 -21.01
N THR A 488 -13.41 -18.03 -19.89
CA THR A 488 -14.10 -19.32 -19.78
C THR A 488 -15.28 -19.39 -20.76
N ALA A 489 -16.08 -18.32 -20.88
CA ALA A 489 -17.17 -18.28 -21.85
C ALA A 489 -16.66 -18.43 -23.30
N GLU A 490 -15.57 -17.74 -23.68
CA GLU A 490 -14.93 -17.86 -24.99
C GLU A 490 -14.46 -19.29 -25.27
N VAL A 491 -13.75 -19.91 -24.32
CA VAL A 491 -13.24 -21.28 -24.45
C VAL A 491 -14.38 -22.28 -24.59
N VAL A 492 -15.41 -22.19 -23.73
CA VAL A 492 -16.57 -23.08 -23.77
C VAL A 492 -17.36 -22.89 -25.06
N ARG A 493 -17.60 -21.66 -25.50
CA ARG A 493 -18.30 -21.37 -26.77
C ARG A 493 -17.54 -21.93 -27.98
N LYS A 494 -16.21 -21.81 -27.97
CA LYS A 494 -15.35 -22.31 -29.05
C LYS A 494 -15.33 -23.85 -29.11
N LEU A 495 -15.27 -24.52 -27.96
CA LEU A 495 -15.18 -25.98 -27.89
C LEU A 495 -16.55 -26.66 -28.02
N TYR A 496 -17.60 -26.04 -27.50
CA TYR A 496 -18.95 -26.59 -27.44
C TYR A 496 -19.97 -25.56 -27.93
N PRO A 497 -20.09 -25.35 -29.26
CA PRO A 497 -20.96 -24.32 -29.81
C PRO A 497 -22.45 -24.46 -29.43
N HIS A 498 -22.90 -25.68 -29.13
CA HIS A 498 -24.27 -25.98 -28.69
C HIS A 498 -24.57 -25.58 -27.24
N MET A 499 -23.53 -25.30 -26.43
CA MET A 499 -23.67 -25.06 -25.00
C MET A 499 -24.44 -23.76 -24.72
N LYS A 500 -25.39 -23.81 -23.78
CA LYS A 500 -26.01 -22.60 -23.22
C LYS A 500 -25.17 -22.10 -22.05
N ILE A 501 -24.67 -20.87 -22.14
CA ILE A 501 -23.76 -20.31 -21.14
C ILE A 501 -24.50 -19.25 -20.35
N ILE A 502 -24.58 -19.41 -19.03
CA ILE A 502 -25.11 -18.40 -18.10
C ILE A 502 -23.95 -17.91 -17.25
N ALA A 503 -23.60 -16.64 -17.33
CA ALA A 503 -22.40 -16.09 -16.71
C ALA A 503 -22.70 -14.97 -15.71
N ARG A 504 -22.03 -15.02 -14.56
CA ARG A 504 -22.04 -13.96 -13.55
C ARG A 504 -21.35 -12.71 -14.09
N ALA A 505 -22.10 -11.62 -14.14
CA ALA A 505 -21.60 -10.29 -14.47
C ALA A 505 -21.47 -9.42 -13.22
N ARG A 506 -20.40 -8.64 -13.16
CA ARG A 506 -20.10 -7.75 -12.02
C ARG A 506 -20.79 -6.40 -12.15
N ASN A 507 -20.87 -5.90 -13.38
CA ASN A 507 -21.43 -4.59 -13.72
C ASN A 507 -21.95 -4.61 -15.17
N ARG A 508 -22.51 -3.49 -15.64
CA ARG A 508 -23.06 -3.36 -16.99
C ARG A 508 -22.02 -3.58 -18.10
N GLN A 509 -20.81 -3.03 -17.95
CA GLN A 509 -19.73 -3.24 -18.91
C GLN A 509 -19.36 -4.72 -19.06
N HIS A 510 -19.35 -5.47 -17.96
CA HIS A 510 -19.11 -6.90 -17.97
C HIS A 510 -20.26 -7.66 -18.65
N VAL A 511 -21.52 -7.21 -18.52
CA VAL A 511 -22.65 -7.78 -19.28
C VAL A 511 -22.39 -7.69 -20.77
N HIS A 512 -22.06 -6.51 -21.30
CA HIS A 512 -21.83 -6.32 -22.73
C HIS A 512 -20.76 -7.27 -23.28
N ARG A 513 -19.61 -7.35 -22.60
CA ARG A 513 -18.51 -8.24 -23.00
C ARG A 513 -18.87 -9.73 -22.94
N LEU A 514 -19.74 -10.14 -22.02
CA LEU A 514 -20.23 -11.51 -21.94
C LEU A 514 -21.24 -11.82 -23.05
N VAL A 515 -22.09 -10.85 -23.40
CA VAL A 515 -23.04 -10.97 -24.51
C VAL A 515 -22.29 -11.08 -25.84
N ASP A 516 -21.20 -10.34 -26.05
CA ASP A 516 -20.36 -10.43 -27.26
C ASP A 516 -19.80 -11.83 -27.51
N VAL A 517 -19.53 -12.59 -26.44
CA VAL A 517 -19.05 -13.98 -26.52
C VAL A 517 -20.18 -15.01 -26.50
N GLY A 518 -21.43 -14.54 -26.61
CA GLY A 518 -22.64 -15.37 -26.68
C GLY A 518 -23.06 -15.98 -25.35
N ALA A 519 -22.71 -15.36 -24.21
CA ALA A 519 -23.17 -15.79 -22.89
C ALA A 519 -24.36 -14.95 -22.40
N GLU A 520 -25.31 -15.60 -21.73
CA GLU A 520 -26.38 -14.92 -21.01
C GLU A 520 -25.85 -14.39 -19.67
N ALA A 521 -25.77 -13.06 -19.54
CA ALA A 521 -25.12 -12.43 -18.40
C ALA A 521 -26.09 -12.06 -17.28
N ILE A 522 -25.82 -12.51 -16.06
CA ILE A 522 -26.61 -12.24 -14.85
C ILE A 522 -25.81 -11.33 -13.90
N ARG A 523 -26.28 -10.10 -13.70
CA ARG A 523 -25.66 -9.13 -12.78
C ARG A 523 -25.79 -9.58 -11.32
N GLU A 524 -24.65 -9.76 -10.65
CA GLU A 524 -24.55 -10.44 -9.35
C GLU A 524 -25.32 -9.77 -8.20
N THR A 525 -25.44 -8.44 -8.20
CA THR A 525 -26.15 -7.69 -7.14
C THR A 525 -27.51 -7.16 -7.56
N TYR A 526 -27.88 -7.30 -8.83
CA TYR A 526 -29.04 -6.59 -9.39
C TYR A 526 -30.35 -7.06 -8.75
N TYR A 527 -30.62 -8.37 -8.78
CA TYR A 527 -31.86 -8.94 -8.26
C TYR A 527 -32.01 -8.79 -6.75
N SER A 528 -30.93 -8.89 -5.98
CA SER A 528 -30.96 -8.63 -4.54
C SER A 528 -31.23 -7.15 -4.22
N SER A 529 -30.67 -6.24 -5.02
CA SER A 529 -30.92 -4.80 -4.87
C SER A 529 -32.37 -4.42 -5.21
N LEU A 530 -33.00 -5.08 -6.19
CA LEU A 530 -34.42 -4.91 -6.49
C LEU A 530 -35.30 -5.37 -5.31
N GLU A 531 -35.01 -6.51 -4.71
CA GLU A 531 -35.75 -7.01 -3.54
C GLU A 531 -35.55 -6.11 -2.30
N MET A 532 -34.34 -5.59 -2.08
CA MET A 532 -34.10 -4.59 -1.03
C MET A 532 -34.93 -3.33 -1.26
N SER A 533 -34.93 -2.82 -2.50
CA SER A 533 -35.70 -1.64 -2.90
C SER A 533 -37.20 -1.86 -2.69
N ARG A 534 -37.71 -3.04 -3.06
CA ARG A 534 -39.10 -3.46 -2.84
C ARG A 534 -39.49 -3.38 -1.36
N ARG A 535 -38.66 -3.95 -0.48
CA ARG A 535 -38.88 -3.92 0.98
C ARG A 535 -38.80 -2.52 1.56
N THR A 536 -37.87 -1.70 1.07
CA THR A 536 -37.76 -0.29 1.48
C THR A 536 -39.01 0.50 1.09
N LEU A 537 -39.51 0.34 -0.13
CA LEU A 537 -40.73 1.01 -0.59
C LEU A 537 -41.94 0.64 0.28
N VAL A 538 -42.10 -0.64 0.61
CA VAL A 538 -43.14 -1.09 1.55
C VAL A 538 -42.94 -0.47 2.93
N GLY A 539 -41.70 -0.44 3.43
CA GLY A 539 -41.37 0.19 4.71
C GLY A 539 -41.61 1.71 4.75
N LEU A 540 -41.63 2.37 3.59
CA LEU A 540 -41.94 3.79 3.43
C LEU A 540 -43.44 4.07 3.23
N GLY A 541 -44.30 3.04 3.32
CA GLY A 541 -45.76 3.18 3.33
C GLY A 541 -46.46 2.80 2.03
N LEU A 542 -45.76 2.29 1.01
CA LEU A 542 -46.41 1.75 -0.18
C LEU A 542 -47.03 0.38 0.10
N THR A 543 -48.13 0.08 -0.58
CA THR A 543 -48.69 -1.29 -0.58
C THR A 543 -47.75 -2.26 -1.32
N GLN A 544 -47.86 -3.55 -1.02
CA GLN A 544 -47.09 -4.61 -1.71
C GLN A 544 -47.29 -4.52 -3.23
N ALA A 545 -48.53 -4.36 -3.69
CA ALA A 545 -48.85 -4.27 -5.12
C ALA A 545 -48.21 -3.06 -5.81
N GLN A 546 -48.18 -1.90 -5.14
CA GLN A 546 -47.51 -0.70 -5.68
C GLN A 546 -46.00 -0.88 -5.74
N ALA A 547 -45.38 -1.41 -4.68
CA ALA A 547 -43.95 -1.68 -4.66
C ALA A 547 -43.55 -2.67 -5.78
N ASP A 548 -44.32 -3.75 -5.94
CA ASP A 548 -44.08 -4.75 -6.99
C ASP A 548 -44.23 -4.15 -8.39
N ALA A 549 -45.25 -3.31 -8.61
CA ALA A 549 -45.45 -2.61 -9.88
C ALA A 549 -44.28 -1.65 -10.20
N ARG A 550 -43.81 -0.88 -9.22
CA ARG A 550 -42.67 0.05 -9.39
C ARG A 550 -41.37 -0.70 -9.68
N ILE A 551 -41.08 -1.78 -8.97
CA ILE A 551 -39.91 -2.63 -9.22
C ILE A 551 -39.99 -3.28 -10.61
N LYS A 552 -41.16 -3.77 -11.02
CA LYS A 552 -41.35 -4.37 -12.35
C LYS A 552 -41.10 -3.37 -13.47
N ARG A 553 -41.60 -2.13 -13.32
CA ARG A 553 -41.36 -1.05 -14.29
C ARG A 553 -39.90 -0.64 -14.35
N PHE A 554 -39.28 -0.41 -13.19
CA PHE A 554 -37.84 -0.12 -13.12
C PHE A 554 -37.03 -1.20 -13.82
N LYS A 555 -37.34 -2.48 -13.53
CA LYS A 555 -36.64 -3.62 -14.13
C LYS A 555 -36.73 -3.60 -15.66
N HIS A 556 -37.94 -3.41 -16.20
CA HIS A 556 -38.18 -3.38 -17.64
C HIS A 556 -37.40 -2.24 -18.32
N HIS A 557 -37.46 -1.03 -17.75
CA HIS A 557 -36.73 0.12 -18.26
C HIS A 557 -35.21 -0.07 -18.18
N ASP A 558 -34.69 -0.57 -17.05
CA ASP A 558 -33.26 -0.82 -16.87
C ASP A 558 -32.71 -1.87 -17.86
N GLU A 559 -33.50 -2.90 -18.18
CA GLU A 559 -33.17 -3.91 -19.20
C GLU A 559 -33.14 -3.33 -20.62
N GLN A 560 -34.12 -2.48 -20.98
CA GLN A 560 -34.13 -1.77 -22.27
C GLN A 560 -32.93 -0.85 -22.44
N VAL A 561 -32.58 -0.09 -21.39
CA VAL A 561 -31.41 0.79 -21.41
C VAL A 561 -30.13 -0.02 -21.54
N LEU A 562 -30.03 -1.16 -20.83
CA LEU A 562 -28.87 -2.04 -20.94
C LEU A 562 -28.73 -2.60 -22.36
N GLU A 563 -29.82 -3.02 -23.00
CA GLU A 563 -29.79 -3.49 -24.38
C GLU A 563 -29.39 -2.38 -25.36
N ALA A 564 -29.98 -1.19 -25.24
CA ALA A 564 -29.63 -0.03 -26.08
C ALA A 564 -28.17 0.39 -25.93
N GLN A 565 -27.62 0.32 -24.72
CA GLN A 565 -26.21 0.66 -24.44
C GLN A 565 -25.22 -0.36 -25.01
N HIS A 566 -25.66 -1.57 -25.35
CA HIS A 566 -24.78 -2.59 -25.91
C HIS A 566 -24.18 -2.21 -27.27
N ALA A 567 -24.84 -1.37 -28.07
CA ALA A 567 -24.27 -0.92 -29.34
C ALA A 567 -23.19 0.17 -29.18
N ILE A 568 -23.07 0.78 -28.01
CA ILE A 568 -22.26 1.99 -27.77
C ILE A 568 -21.35 1.90 -26.55
N TYR A 569 -21.21 0.72 -25.94
CA TYR A 569 -20.57 0.58 -24.63
C TYR A 569 -19.07 0.93 -24.61
N ASP A 570 -18.40 0.91 -25.77
CA ASP A 570 -16.99 1.31 -25.92
C ASP A 570 -16.78 2.83 -25.93
N ASP A 571 -17.85 3.62 -26.07
CA ASP A 571 -17.82 5.08 -26.13
C ASP A 571 -18.34 5.69 -24.82
N ALA A 572 -17.42 6.03 -23.93
CA ALA A 572 -17.74 6.55 -22.59
C ALA A 572 -18.63 7.80 -22.61
N ALA A 573 -18.50 8.66 -23.64
CA ALA A 573 -19.31 9.87 -23.75
C ALA A 573 -20.76 9.54 -24.10
N LYS A 574 -20.97 8.62 -25.07
CA LYS A 574 -22.32 8.17 -25.46
C LYS A 574 -23.02 7.40 -24.35
N VAL A 575 -22.29 6.56 -23.61
CA VAL A 575 -22.82 5.84 -22.44
C VAL A 575 -23.28 6.83 -21.35
N LEU A 576 -22.50 7.89 -21.09
CA LEU A 576 -22.87 8.91 -20.12
C LEU A 576 -24.14 9.66 -20.56
N GLN A 577 -24.22 10.05 -21.83
CA GLN A 577 -25.38 10.73 -22.38
C GLN A 577 -26.64 9.87 -22.26
N THR A 578 -26.61 8.63 -22.74
CA THR A 578 -27.76 7.70 -22.63
C THR A 578 -28.15 7.43 -21.19
N ALA A 579 -27.20 7.38 -20.25
CA ALA A 579 -27.52 7.22 -18.83
C ALA A 579 -28.26 8.45 -18.25
N GLN A 580 -27.95 9.66 -18.70
CA GLN A 580 -28.66 10.87 -18.31
C GLN A 580 -30.08 10.89 -18.89
N GLU A 581 -30.24 10.54 -20.16
CA GLU A 581 -31.53 10.46 -20.84
C GLU A 581 -32.44 9.41 -20.17
N ALA A 582 -31.91 8.20 -19.92
CA ALA A 582 -32.62 7.13 -19.23
C ALA A 582 -33.06 7.53 -17.81
N ARG A 583 -32.25 8.32 -17.09
CA ARG A 583 -32.64 8.84 -15.77
C ARG A 583 -33.82 9.80 -15.86
N ALA A 584 -33.81 10.70 -16.85
CA ALA A 584 -34.90 11.65 -17.07
C ALA A 584 -36.19 10.97 -17.54
N GLU A 585 -36.08 9.90 -18.33
CA GLU A 585 -37.21 9.07 -18.73
C GLU A 585 -37.81 8.31 -17.55
N LEU A 586 -36.99 7.65 -16.73
CA LEU A 586 -37.45 6.94 -15.54
C LEU A 586 -38.16 7.86 -14.53
N ALA A 587 -37.66 9.09 -14.36
CA ALA A 587 -38.30 10.08 -13.49
C ALA A 587 -39.70 10.43 -13.99
N ARG A 588 -39.85 10.70 -15.30
CA ARG A 588 -41.15 10.98 -15.92
C ARG A 588 -42.12 9.81 -15.80
N LEU A 589 -41.64 8.57 -15.98
CA LEU A 589 -42.44 7.36 -15.81
C LEU A 589 -43.04 7.26 -14.40
N PHE A 590 -42.26 7.53 -13.35
CA PHE A 590 -42.77 7.46 -11.98
C PHE A 590 -43.63 8.67 -11.58
N GLU A 591 -43.38 9.85 -12.15
CA GLU A 591 -44.22 11.03 -11.93
C GLU A 591 -45.62 10.84 -12.52
N SER A 592 -45.74 10.29 -13.74
CA SER A 592 -47.04 9.97 -14.33
C SER A 592 -47.83 8.96 -13.48
N ASP A 593 -47.14 8.02 -12.84
CA ASP A 593 -47.80 7.04 -11.98
C ASP A 593 -48.40 7.65 -10.72
N GLN A 594 -47.70 8.61 -10.11
CA GLN A 594 -48.22 9.32 -8.94
C GLN A 594 -49.48 10.10 -9.31
N LEU A 595 -49.47 10.79 -10.46
CA LEU A 595 -50.63 11.51 -10.95
C LEU A 595 -51.82 10.59 -11.25
N GLU A 596 -51.59 9.41 -11.84
CA GLU A 596 -52.64 8.41 -12.05
C GLU A 596 -53.18 7.84 -10.73
N GLU A 597 -52.31 7.58 -9.74
CA GLU A 597 -52.71 7.11 -8.40
C GLU A 597 -53.56 8.15 -7.66
N GLU A 598 -53.18 9.43 -7.73
CA GLU A 598 -53.93 10.55 -7.15
C GLU A 598 -55.29 10.76 -7.83
N SER A 599 -55.35 10.63 -9.17
CA SER A 599 -56.59 10.74 -9.94
C SER A 599 -57.60 9.61 -9.68
N ARG A 600 -57.16 8.46 -9.15
CA ARG A 600 -58.04 7.34 -8.75
C ARG A 600 -58.51 7.44 -7.30
N GLN A 601 -57.92 8.34 -6.51
CA GLN A 601 -58.28 8.58 -5.10
C GLN A 601 -59.20 9.80 -4.93
N THR A 602 -59.34 10.62 -5.98
CA THR A 602 -60.32 11.72 -6.10
C THR A 602 -61.54 11.25 -6.86
#